data_AF-A0A7V8Y5N5-F1
#
_entry.id   AF-A0A7V8Y5N5-F1
#
_cell.length_a   1.000
_cell.length_b   1.000
_cell.length_c   1.000
_cell.angle_alpha   90.00
_cell.angle_beta   90.00
_cell.angle_gamma   90.00
#
_symmetry.space_group_name_H-M   'P 1'
#
loop_
_entity.id
_entity.type
_entity.pdbx_description
1 polymer ?
#
loop_
_entity_poly.entity_id
_entity_poly.type
_entity_poly.pdbx_seq_one_letter_code
_entity_poly.pdbx_strand_id
1 'polypeptide(L)'
;MVYPTLLASIGDVAHPSWRARSVGVYRLWRDSGFALGALTAGLLADAFNLRTAIWTGAALTIASGLIVAVRMYETHPRTAAVHQ
;
A
#
# COMPACT_ATOMS: atom_id res chain seq x y z
N MET A 1 0.62 4.16 14.32
CA MET A 1 -0.41 3.34 13.65
C MET A 1 -0.61 3.89 12.24
N VAL A 2 -0.06 3.22 11.21
CA VAL A 2 -0.11 3.68 9.80
C VAL A 2 -1.50 3.44 9.18
N TYR A 3 -2.20 2.43 9.68
CA TYR A 3 -3.47 1.95 9.13
C TYR A 3 -4.63 2.98 9.17
N PRO A 4 -4.87 3.71 10.28
CA PRO A 4 -5.88 4.78 10.30
C PRO A 4 -5.56 5.89 9.31
N THR A 5 -4.28 6.22 9.14
CA THR A 5 -3.81 7.28 8.24
C THR A 5 -4.04 6.90 6.77
N LEU A 6 -3.78 5.65 6.38
CA LEU A 6 -4.03 5.18 5.02
C LEU A 6 -5.54 5.14 4.70
N LEU A 7 -6.36 4.64 5.63
CA LEU A 7 -7.81 4.66 5.46
C LEU A 7 -8.38 6.09 5.36
N ALA A 8 -7.89 7.01 6.20
CA ALA A 8 -8.27 8.42 6.17
C ALA A 8 -7.90 9.05 4.82
N SER A 9 -6.66 8.85 4.36
CA SER A 9 -6.20 9.41 3.07
C SER A 9 -7.07 8.97 1.89
N ILE A 10 -7.52 7.72 1.84
CA ILE A 10 -8.41 7.21 0.77
C ILE A 10 -9.81 7.79 0.91
N GLY A 11 -10.27 7.96 2.15
CA GLY A 11 -11.54 8.60 2.43
C GLY A 11 -11.57 10.07 2.02
N ASP A 12 -10.46 10.79 2.09
CA ASP A 12 -10.40 12.24 1.83
C ASP A 12 -10.40 12.58 0.33
N VAL A 13 -9.89 11.69 -0.53
CA VAL A 13 -9.92 11.87 -2.00
C VAL A 13 -11.18 11.32 -2.67
N ALA A 14 -11.97 10.49 -1.98
CA ALA A 14 -13.14 9.84 -2.57
C ALA A 14 -14.39 10.72 -2.46
N HIS A 15 -15.06 10.96 -3.60
CA HIS A 15 -16.32 11.71 -3.64
C HIS A 15 -17.37 11.10 -2.69
N PRO A 16 -18.16 11.92 -1.96
CA PRO A 16 -19.07 11.43 -0.90
C PRO A 16 -20.01 10.31 -1.34
N SER A 17 -20.44 10.33 -2.61
CA SER A 17 -21.31 9.29 -3.17
C SER A 17 -20.67 7.90 -3.22
N TRP A 18 -19.34 7.79 -3.36
CA TRP A 18 -18.64 6.50 -3.57
C TRP A 18 -17.52 6.22 -2.55
N ARG A 19 -17.38 7.07 -1.52
CA ARG A 19 -16.37 6.93 -0.45
C ARG A 19 -16.34 5.53 0.19
N ALA A 20 -17.51 4.95 0.49
CA ALA A 20 -17.61 3.61 1.05
C ALA A 20 -17.07 2.52 0.10
N ARG A 21 -17.28 2.67 -1.21
CA ARG A 21 -16.78 1.74 -2.23
C ARG A 21 -15.27 1.84 -2.37
N SER A 22 -14.71 3.06 -2.41
CA SER A 22 -13.25 3.27 -2.48
C SER A 22 -12.52 2.66 -1.29
N VAL A 23 -13.06 2.86 -0.07
CA VAL A 23 -12.52 2.24 1.15
C VAL A 23 -12.65 0.72 1.11
N GLY A 24 -13.79 0.20 0.61
CA GLY A 24 -14.02 -1.24 0.43
C GLY A 24 -13.02 -1.88 -0.54
N VAL A 25 -12.77 -1.25 -1.70
CA VAL A 25 -11.80 -1.71 -2.70
C VAL A 25 -10.39 -1.73 -2.12
N TYR A 26 -10.00 -0.69 -1.36
CA TYR A 26 -8.69 -0.68 -0.70
C TYR A 26 -8.53 -1.83 0.30
N ARG A 27 -9.55 -2.06 1.15
CA ARG A 27 -9.52 -3.15 2.11
C ARG A 27 -9.44 -4.50 1.43
N LEU A 28 -10.23 -4.71 0.37
CA LEU A 28 -10.20 -5.94 -0.42
C LEU A 28 -8.78 -6.23 -0.92
N TRP A 29 -8.17 -5.28 -1.63
CA TRP A 29 -6.80 -5.45 -2.14
C TRP A 29 -5.77 -5.69 -1.04
N ARG A 30 -5.89 -4.98 0.08
CA ARG A 30 -5.01 -5.16 1.23
C ARG A 30 -5.15 -6.55 1.83
N ASP A 31 -6.37 -7.02 2.07
CA ASP A 31 -6.64 -8.31 2.72
C ASP A 31 -6.30 -9.48 1.80
N SER A 32 -6.59 -9.36 0.50
CA SER A 32 -6.13 -10.32 -0.50
C SER A 32 -4.60 -10.40 -0.56
N GLY A 33 -3.89 -9.30 -0.32
CA GLY A 33 -2.43 -9.28 -0.26
C GLY A 33 -1.82 -10.24 0.77
N PHE A 34 -2.47 -10.42 1.94
CA PHE A 34 -2.01 -11.38 2.94
C PHE A 34 -2.14 -12.82 2.45
N ALA A 35 -3.30 -13.17 1.88
CA ALA A 35 -3.55 -14.51 1.36
C ALA A 35 -2.62 -14.82 0.18
N LEU A 36 -2.54 -13.93 -0.81
CA LEU A 36 -1.68 -14.09 -1.98
C LEU A 36 -0.20 -14.13 -1.60
N GLY A 37 0.22 -13.28 -0.66
CA GLY A 37 1.59 -13.25 -0.16
C GLY A 37 1.99 -14.55 0.54
N ALA A 38 1.13 -15.08 1.42
CA ALA A 38 1.38 -16.34 2.11
C ALA A 38 1.45 -17.52 1.13
N LEU A 39 0.52 -17.60 0.18
CA LEU A 39 0.52 -18.64 -0.85
C LEU A 39 1.77 -18.57 -1.73
N THR A 40 2.13 -17.38 -2.20
CA THR A 40 3.31 -17.19 -3.05
C THR A 40 4.60 -17.51 -2.30
N ALA A 41 4.72 -17.07 -1.03
CA ALA A 41 5.88 -17.36 -0.20
C ALA A 41 6.05 -18.86 0.09
N GLY A 42 4.94 -19.56 0.40
CA GLY A 42 4.95 -21.01 0.60
C GLY A 42 5.37 -21.75 -0.66
N LEU A 43 4.75 -21.45 -1.80
CA LEU A 43 5.09 -22.07 -3.09
C LEU A 43 6.56 -21.85 -3.48
N LEU A 44 7.09 -20.64 -3.29
CA LEU A 44 8.50 -20.34 -3.59
C LEU A 44 9.47 -21.03 -2.63
N ALA A 45 9.09 -21.14 -1.36
CA ALA A 45 9.89 -21.83 -0.35
C ALA A 45 9.97 -23.34 -0.66
N ASP A 46 8.84 -23.94 -1.04
CA ASP A 46 8.73 -25.36 -1.35
C ASP A 46 9.41 -25.72 -2.69
N ALA A 47 9.26 -24.87 -3.71
CA ALA A 47 9.80 -25.15 -5.05
C ALA A 47 11.30 -24.86 -5.20
N PHE A 48 11.82 -23.84 -4.50
CA PHE A 48 13.21 -23.40 -4.65
C PHE A 48 14.01 -23.49 -3.37
N ASN A 49 13.64 -22.67 -2.38
CA ASN A 49 14.17 -22.61 -1.02
C ASN A 49 13.67 -21.35 -0.31
N LEU A 50 13.84 -21.32 1.01
CA LEU A 50 13.44 -20.19 1.86
C LEU A 50 14.13 -18.86 1.49
N ARG A 51 15.40 -18.90 1.05
CA ARG A 51 16.14 -17.69 0.66
C ARG A 51 15.48 -17.00 -0.54
N THR A 52 15.05 -17.76 -1.55
CA THR A 52 14.33 -17.23 -2.72
C THR A 52 13.00 -16.59 -2.32
N ALA A 53 12.23 -17.21 -1.42
CA ALA A 53 10.97 -16.65 -0.91
C ALA A 53 11.20 -15.29 -0.20
N ILE A 54 12.23 -15.20 0.66
CA ILE A 54 12.58 -13.97 1.37
C ILE A 54 12.99 -12.86 0.40
N TRP A 55 13.90 -13.14 -0.53
CA TRP A 55 14.36 -12.13 -1.50
C TRP A 55 13.24 -11.67 -2.43
N THR A 56 12.30 -12.55 -2.77
CA THR A 56 11.13 -12.18 -3.57
C THR A 56 10.24 -11.19 -2.79
N GLY A 57 9.96 -11.45 -1.51
CA GLY A 57 9.21 -10.51 -0.66
C GLY A 57 9.92 -9.17 -0.48
N ALA A 58 11.25 -9.19 -0.32
CA ALA A 58 12.06 -7.97 -0.24
C ALA A 58 11.99 -7.15 -1.54
N ALA A 59 12.15 -7.80 -2.69
CA ALA A 59 12.06 -7.16 -4.00
C ALA A 59 10.67 -6.54 -4.24
N LEU A 60 9.60 -7.25 -3.90
CA LEU A 60 8.22 -6.76 -3.95
C LEU A 60 8.01 -5.52 -3.08
N THR A 61 8.55 -5.53 -1.86
CA THR A 61 8.44 -4.40 -0.91
C THR A 61 9.17 -3.17 -1.43
N ILE A 62 10.39 -3.34 -1.93
CA ILE A 62 11.20 -2.27 -2.51
C ILE A 62 10.51 -1.71 -3.75
N ALA A 63 10.05 -2.57 -4.66
CA ALA A 63 9.32 -2.16 -5.86
C ALA A 63 8.07 -1.35 -5.51
N SER A 64 7.29 -1.80 -4.52
CA SER A 64 6.12 -1.06 -4.03
C SER A 64 6.49 0.33 -3.50
N GLY A 65 7.54 0.41 -2.67
CA GLY A 65 8.05 1.68 -2.16
C GLY A 65 8.51 2.63 -3.27
N LEU A 66 9.21 2.13 -4.28
CA LEU A 66 9.63 2.90 -5.45
C LEU A 66 8.44 3.39 -6.27
N ILE A 67 7.44 2.55 -6.50
CA ILE A 67 6.20 2.93 -7.20
C ILE A 67 5.52 4.07 -6.45
N VAL A 68 5.36 3.97 -5.13
CA VAL A 68 4.76 5.03 -4.32
C VAL A 68 5.61 6.30 -4.37
N ALA A 69 6.93 6.21 -4.25
CA ALA A 69 7.84 7.35 -4.30
C ALA A 69 7.76 8.11 -5.64
N VAL A 70 7.50 7.41 -6.74
CA VAL A 70 7.36 8.01 -8.08
C VAL A 70 5.92 8.49 -8.36
N ARG A 71 4.90 7.81 -7.83
CA ARG A 71 3.48 8.02 -8.19
C ARG A 71 2.69 8.86 -7.20
N MET A 72 3.06 8.90 -5.93
CA MET A 72 2.40 9.78 -4.96
C MET A 72 3.10 11.13 -4.92
N TYR A 73 2.34 12.18 -5.24
CA TYR A 73 2.77 13.56 -5.08
C TYR A 73 2.40 14.06 -3.68
N GLU A 74 3.22 14.96 -3.15
CA GLU A 74 2.99 15.60 -1.87
C GLU A 74 1.76 16.51 -1.96
N THR A 75 0.65 16.12 -1.32
CA THR A 75 -0.64 16.82 -1.41
C THR A 75 -0.82 17.90 -0.35
N HIS A 76 0.12 18.04 0.60
CA HIS A 76 0.10 19.19 1.50
C HIS A 76 0.66 20.41 0.75
N PRO A 77 -0.15 21.46 0.48
CA PRO A 77 0.44 22.73 0.13
C PRO A 77 1.37 23.09 1.29
N ARG A 78 2.64 23.36 0.96
CA ARG A 78 3.52 24.07 1.87
C ARG A 78 2.84 25.43 2.04
N THR A 79 1.95 25.56 3.04
CA THR A 79 1.46 26.84 3.49
C THR A 79 2.73 27.58 3.85
N ALA A 80 3.19 28.40 2.91
CA ALA A 80 4.22 29.37 3.15
C ALA A 80 3.77 30.05 4.43
N ALA A 81 4.64 29.99 5.44
CA ALA A 81 4.55 30.84 6.61
C ALA A 81 4.51 32.28 6.08
N VAL A 82 3.32 32.75 5.78
CA VAL A 82 3.00 34.10 5.35
C VAL A 82 2.20 34.67 6.50
N HIS A 83 2.91 35.51 7.27
CA HIS A 83 2.41 36.54 8.19
C HIS A 83 1.61 36.04 9.40
N GLN A 84 1.84 36.49 10.63
CA GLN A 84 2.63 37.57 11.21
C GLN A 84 2.83 37.26 12.70
#